data_AF-A0A2D7HZ13-F1
#
_entry.id   AF-A0A2D7HZ13-F1
#
_cell.length_a   1.000
_cell.length_b   1.000
_cell.length_c   1.000
_cell.angle_alpha   90.00
_cell.angle_beta   90.00
_cell.angle_gamma   90.00
#
_symmetry.space_group_name_H-M   'P 1'
#
loop_
_entity.id
_entity.type
_entity.pdbx_description
1 polymer ?
#
loop_
_entity_poly.entity_id
_entity_poly.type
_entity_poly.pdbx_seq_one_letter_code
_entity_poly.pdbx_strand_id
1 'polypeptide(L)'
;MLGLGLIAAGCVPTRGGWDVQSLPANAKVDAPLKSSRIGDLLPQLRPDDLGLSLFLCRWSKETPILVALPSGADARELRLLRLALSAWEKAGLGVSFREVAAEEARLEIVFPRRVGGASLGSGNALADCRLDLSSADPEDFEAHLVWGSVHIYRASLSWKGHAVPLEDDELLGAILHELGHALGFSGHVASGRSIMVKDTDQVRQIARKVAEGQPLPAPELVALYGLPSGVSVGTRSLSGPSRQAFVALAEEADRRSWQGPYSRTGDRKARFFYRGQSGKTHGLTVENWSMTLRDHEPPEIVAD
;
A
#
# COMPACT_ATOMS: atom_id res chain seq x y z
N MET A 1 -31.08 40.64 -5.56
CA MET A 1 -29.62 40.57 -5.45
C MET A 1 -29.22 39.11 -5.24
N LEU A 2 -28.82 38.43 -6.31
CA LEU A 2 -28.30 37.06 -6.26
C LEU A 2 -26.80 37.14 -5.94
N GLY A 3 -26.42 36.77 -4.73
CA GLY A 3 -25.03 36.64 -4.34
C GLY A 3 -24.43 35.39 -4.98
N LEU A 4 -23.54 35.56 -5.96
CA LEU A 4 -22.65 34.50 -6.43
C LEU A 4 -21.68 34.16 -5.29
N GLY A 5 -21.95 33.07 -4.59
CA GLY A 5 -20.95 32.40 -3.76
C GLY A 5 -19.97 31.66 -4.67
N LEU A 6 -18.81 32.26 -4.94
CA LEU A 6 -17.66 31.53 -5.48
C LEU A 6 -17.21 30.53 -4.41
N ILE A 7 -17.66 29.28 -4.53
CA ILE A 7 -17.03 28.17 -3.83
C ILE A 7 -15.68 27.99 -4.50
N ALA A 8 -14.64 28.57 -3.89
CA ALA A 8 -13.27 28.22 -4.22
C ALA A 8 -13.11 26.73 -3.91
N ALA A 9 -13.24 25.90 -4.93
CA ALA A 9 -12.82 24.50 -4.89
C ALA A 9 -11.30 24.51 -4.72
N GLY A 10 -10.85 24.69 -3.48
CA GLY A 10 -9.44 24.62 -3.12
C GLY A 10 -8.91 23.29 -3.60
N CYS A 11 -7.93 23.33 -4.50
CA CYS A 11 -7.25 22.14 -4.98
C CYS A 11 -6.55 21.51 -3.77
N VAL A 12 -7.15 20.44 -3.20
CA VAL A 12 -6.51 19.69 -2.13
C VAL A 12 -5.26 19.05 -2.73
N PRO A 13 -4.04 19.42 -2.27
CA PRO A 13 -2.81 18.93 -2.86
C PRO A 13 -2.74 17.40 -2.76
N THR A 14 -1.99 16.79 -3.68
CA THR A 14 -1.67 15.36 -3.60
C THR A 14 -0.77 15.10 -2.39
N ARG A 15 -0.95 13.95 -1.75
CA ARG A 15 -0.19 13.55 -0.56
C ARG A 15 1.03 12.67 -0.88
N GLY A 16 1.07 12.09 -2.07
CA GLY A 16 2.12 11.15 -2.49
C GLY A 16 3.45 11.81 -2.83
N GLY A 17 3.49 13.15 -2.98
CA GLY A 17 4.70 13.88 -3.36
C GLY A 17 5.20 13.60 -4.79
N TRP A 18 4.30 13.16 -5.67
CA TRP A 18 4.55 13.01 -7.11
C TRP A 18 3.39 13.59 -7.92
N ASP A 19 3.66 13.95 -9.17
CA ASP A 19 2.70 14.53 -10.09
C ASP A 19 2.20 13.48 -11.08
N VAL A 20 0.89 13.27 -11.12
CA VAL A 20 0.27 12.35 -12.09
C VAL A 20 0.50 12.82 -13.53
N GLN A 21 0.67 14.12 -13.75
CA GLN A 21 0.99 14.69 -15.06
C GLN A 21 2.43 14.43 -15.49
N SER A 22 3.33 14.04 -14.57
CA SER A 22 4.72 13.69 -14.89
C SER A 22 4.90 12.22 -15.26
N LEU A 23 3.80 11.45 -15.42
CA LEU A 23 3.89 10.09 -15.94
C LEU A 23 4.49 10.11 -17.36
N PRO A 24 5.37 9.15 -17.69
CA PRO A 24 5.92 9.03 -19.03
C PRO A 24 4.82 8.96 -20.09
N ALA A 25 4.98 9.67 -21.22
CA ALA A 25 3.97 9.70 -22.28
C ALA A 25 3.70 8.32 -22.92
N ASN A 26 4.67 7.40 -22.80
CA ASN A 26 4.59 6.01 -23.23
C ASN A 26 4.00 5.07 -22.17
N ALA A 27 3.72 5.55 -20.95
CA ALA A 27 3.05 4.73 -19.94
C ALA A 27 1.67 4.32 -20.48
N LYS A 28 1.44 3.03 -20.66
CA LYS A 28 0.13 2.51 -21.07
C LYS A 28 -0.83 2.69 -19.90
N VAL A 29 -1.73 3.66 -20.02
CA VAL A 29 -2.73 3.97 -18.99
C VAL A 29 -4.08 3.44 -19.44
N ASP A 30 -4.56 2.39 -18.78
CA ASP A 30 -5.85 1.76 -19.08
C ASP A 30 -6.99 2.28 -18.17
N ALA A 31 -6.76 3.33 -17.38
CA ALA A 31 -7.70 3.83 -16.37
C ALA A 31 -7.71 5.37 -16.22
N PRO A 32 -8.83 5.98 -15.81
CA PRO A 32 -8.92 7.42 -15.60
C PRO A 32 -8.10 7.88 -14.39
N LEU A 33 -7.04 8.66 -14.62
CA LEU A 33 -6.13 9.13 -13.56
C LEU A 33 -6.58 10.44 -12.89
N LYS A 34 -7.22 11.34 -13.64
CA LYS A 34 -7.46 12.73 -13.20
C LYS A 34 -8.40 12.83 -11.98
N SER A 35 -9.34 11.90 -11.84
CA SER A 35 -10.31 11.87 -10.74
C SER A 35 -9.99 10.81 -9.66
N SER A 36 -8.94 10.02 -9.84
CA SER A 36 -8.72 8.84 -9.00
C SER A 36 -8.02 9.15 -7.68
N ARG A 37 -7.38 10.31 -7.53
CA ARG A 37 -6.48 10.61 -6.41
C ARG A 37 -5.29 9.63 -6.32
N ILE A 38 -4.90 8.99 -7.42
CA ILE A 38 -3.71 8.12 -7.45
C ILE A 38 -2.44 8.83 -6.97
N GLY A 39 -2.32 10.14 -7.18
CA GLY A 39 -1.22 10.95 -6.64
C GLY A 39 -1.16 11.04 -5.10
N ASP A 40 -2.14 10.52 -4.36
CA ASP A 40 -2.06 10.36 -2.90
C ASP A 40 -1.32 9.08 -2.47
N LEU A 41 -0.99 8.18 -3.41
CA LEU A 41 -0.18 6.98 -3.18
C LEU A 41 1.27 7.36 -2.87
N LEU A 42 1.85 6.77 -1.83
CA LEU A 42 3.27 6.96 -1.48
C LEU A 42 4.15 5.98 -2.27
N PRO A 43 4.91 6.42 -3.28
CA PRO A 43 5.62 5.51 -4.16
C PRO A 43 6.64 4.65 -3.40
N GLN A 44 6.91 3.48 -3.96
CA GLN A 44 8.03 2.63 -3.54
C GLN A 44 9.35 3.28 -3.91
N LEU A 45 10.44 2.85 -3.27
CA LEU A 45 11.78 3.36 -3.54
C LEU A 45 12.75 2.29 -4.02
N ARG A 46 13.63 2.69 -4.94
CA ARG A 46 14.74 1.89 -5.44
C ARG A 46 15.98 2.79 -5.57
N PRO A 47 17.14 2.43 -5.01
CA PRO A 47 18.38 3.14 -5.27
C PRO A 47 18.85 2.92 -6.72
N ASP A 48 19.42 3.96 -7.32
CA ASP A 48 20.09 3.91 -8.63
C ASP A 48 21.24 4.94 -8.69
N ASP A 49 21.86 5.05 -9.87
CA ASP A 49 23.00 5.93 -10.11
C ASP A 49 22.66 7.43 -9.91
N LEU A 50 21.40 7.82 -10.12
CA LEU A 50 20.93 9.19 -10.00
C LEU A 50 20.47 9.52 -8.57
N GLY A 51 20.08 8.52 -7.78
CA GLY A 51 19.66 8.68 -6.39
C GLY A 51 18.67 7.60 -5.96
N LEU A 52 17.46 8.01 -5.61
CA LEU A 52 16.31 7.12 -5.43
C LEU A 52 15.31 7.35 -6.56
N SER A 53 15.05 6.30 -7.34
CA SER A 53 13.85 6.22 -8.16
C SER A 53 12.63 5.94 -7.30
N LEU A 54 11.54 6.65 -7.61
CA LEU A 54 10.21 6.47 -7.05
C LEU A 54 9.36 5.73 -8.07
N PHE A 55 8.72 4.63 -7.68
CA PHE A 55 7.94 3.82 -8.61
C PHE A 55 6.67 3.25 -7.99
N LEU A 56 5.74 2.81 -8.83
CA LEU A 56 4.49 2.19 -8.42
C LEU A 56 4.58 0.67 -8.49
N CYS A 57 4.01 -0.03 -7.52
CA CYS A 57 4.04 -1.48 -7.45
C CYS A 57 2.65 -2.05 -7.13
N ARG A 58 2.29 -3.13 -7.80
CA ARG A 58 1.04 -3.86 -7.59
C ARG A 58 1.23 -5.37 -7.77
N TRP A 59 0.21 -6.14 -7.42
CA TRP A 59 0.15 -7.55 -7.75
C TRP A 59 0.03 -7.76 -9.27
N SER A 60 0.48 -8.93 -9.75
CA SER A 60 0.15 -9.37 -11.10
C SER A 60 -1.37 -9.57 -11.24
N LYS A 61 -1.90 -9.25 -12.43
CA LYS A 61 -3.31 -9.49 -12.80
C LYS A 61 -3.52 -10.88 -13.40
N GLU A 62 -2.44 -11.60 -13.71
CA GLU A 62 -2.48 -12.85 -14.47
C GLU A 62 -2.67 -14.07 -13.57
N THR A 63 -2.25 -13.98 -12.32
CA THR A 63 -2.29 -15.08 -11.35
C THR A 63 -3.11 -14.69 -10.13
N PRO A 64 -3.97 -15.57 -9.61
CA PRO A 64 -4.67 -15.32 -8.35
C PRO A 64 -3.70 -15.06 -7.20
N ILE A 65 -4.04 -14.09 -6.35
CA ILE A 65 -3.34 -13.83 -5.10
C ILE A 65 -3.72 -14.95 -4.11
N LEU A 66 -2.73 -15.67 -3.61
CA LEU A 66 -2.94 -16.76 -2.66
C LEU A 66 -3.12 -16.18 -1.26
N VAL A 67 -4.31 -16.35 -0.68
CA VAL A 67 -4.70 -15.73 0.59
C VAL A 67 -4.88 -16.78 1.67
N ALA A 68 -4.27 -16.56 2.84
CA ALA A 68 -4.59 -17.30 4.05
C ALA A 68 -5.55 -16.48 4.92
N LEU A 69 -6.68 -17.08 5.27
CA LEU A 69 -7.59 -16.54 6.27
C LEU A 69 -7.11 -16.92 7.69
N PRO A 70 -7.44 -16.12 8.73
CA PRO A 70 -7.00 -16.42 10.09
C PRO A 70 -7.59 -17.75 10.58
N SER A 71 -6.75 -18.68 11.05
CA SER A 71 -7.19 -20.00 11.56
C SER A 71 -8.10 -19.92 12.78
N GLY A 72 -8.01 -18.83 13.55
CA GLY A 72 -8.88 -18.57 14.71
C GLY A 72 -10.08 -17.68 14.41
N ALA A 73 -10.46 -17.49 13.13
CA ALA A 73 -11.61 -16.69 12.75
C ALA A 73 -12.93 -17.42 13.03
N ASP A 74 -13.91 -16.73 13.60
CA ASP A 74 -15.27 -17.28 13.75
C ASP A 74 -16.09 -17.22 12.44
N ALA A 75 -17.30 -17.78 12.44
CA ALA A 75 -18.16 -17.80 11.25
C ALA A 75 -18.57 -16.41 10.75
N ARG A 76 -18.70 -15.43 11.64
CA ARG A 76 -19.00 -14.04 11.31
C ARG A 76 -17.79 -13.40 10.64
N GLU A 77 -16.61 -13.54 11.23
CA GLU A 77 -15.35 -13.01 10.73
C GLU A 77 -15.02 -13.58 9.34
N LEU A 78 -15.14 -14.91 9.17
CA LEU A 78 -14.92 -15.56 7.87
C LEU A 78 -15.89 -15.06 6.80
N ARG A 79 -17.16 -14.81 7.14
CA ARG A 79 -18.14 -14.23 6.21
C ARG A 79 -17.72 -12.84 5.76
N LEU A 80 -17.29 -11.98 6.69
CA LEU A 80 -16.88 -10.61 6.36
C LEU A 80 -15.57 -10.58 5.56
N LEU A 81 -14.60 -11.44 5.88
CA LEU A 81 -13.36 -11.60 5.13
C LEU A 81 -13.63 -11.98 3.67
N ARG A 82 -14.46 -13.00 3.44
CA ARG A 82 -14.84 -13.44 2.09
C ARG A 82 -15.62 -12.38 1.33
N LEU A 83 -16.51 -11.66 2.01
CA LEU A 83 -17.21 -10.52 1.42
C LEU A 83 -16.22 -9.44 0.97
N ALA A 84 -15.22 -9.12 1.79
CA ALA A 84 -14.20 -8.13 1.44
C ALA A 84 -13.33 -8.55 0.25
N LEU A 85 -12.88 -9.81 0.21
CA LEU A 85 -12.16 -10.36 -0.94
C LEU A 85 -13.01 -10.26 -2.21
N SER A 86 -14.27 -10.72 -2.14
CA SER A 86 -15.19 -10.65 -3.28
C SER A 86 -15.45 -9.21 -3.75
N ALA A 87 -15.52 -8.26 -2.83
CA ALA A 87 -15.69 -6.84 -3.16
C ALA A 87 -14.47 -6.28 -3.92
N TRP A 88 -13.25 -6.67 -3.54
CA TRP A 88 -12.02 -6.29 -4.23
C TRP A 88 -11.89 -6.91 -5.63
N GLU A 89 -12.28 -8.17 -5.83
CA GLU A 89 -12.32 -8.79 -7.17
C GLU A 89 -13.27 -8.03 -8.11
N LYS A 90 -14.41 -7.56 -7.57
CA LYS A 90 -15.43 -6.81 -8.31
C LYS A 90 -15.13 -5.32 -8.44
N ALA A 91 -14.06 -4.82 -7.81
CA ALA A 91 -13.72 -3.39 -7.84
C ALA A 91 -13.13 -2.93 -9.19
N GLY A 92 -12.93 -3.85 -10.15
CA GLY A 92 -12.39 -3.52 -11.47
C GLY A 92 -10.86 -3.48 -11.53
N LEU A 93 -10.17 -4.08 -10.57
CA LEU A 93 -8.71 -4.14 -10.53
C LEU A 93 -8.13 -5.21 -11.48
N GLY A 94 -8.94 -6.19 -11.87
CA GLY A 94 -8.48 -7.37 -12.62
C GLY A 94 -7.65 -8.34 -11.78
N VAL A 95 -7.80 -8.32 -10.45
CA VAL A 95 -7.21 -9.32 -9.54
C VAL A 95 -8.28 -10.33 -9.12
N SER A 96 -7.82 -11.52 -8.74
CA SER A 96 -8.62 -12.57 -8.13
C SER A 96 -7.89 -13.15 -6.92
N PHE A 97 -8.63 -13.70 -5.96
CA PHE A 97 -8.07 -14.34 -4.76
C PHE A 97 -8.32 -15.84 -4.76
N ARG A 98 -7.39 -16.60 -4.17
CA ARG A 98 -7.58 -18.03 -3.90
C ARG A 98 -7.22 -18.31 -2.45
N GLU A 99 -8.18 -18.79 -1.67
CA GLU A 99 -7.94 -19.24 -0.29
C GLU A 99 -7.01 -20.47 -0.30
N VAL A 100 -5.94 -20.41 0.49
CA VAL A 100 -4.94 -21.49 0.66
C VAL A 100 -4.53 -21.62 2.13
N ALA A 101 -3.73 -22.65 2.45
CA ALA A 101 -3.09 -22.78 3.75
C ALA A 101 -2.03 -21.68 3.98
N ALA A 102 -1.71 -21.39 5.24
CA ALA A 102 -0.83 -20.27 5.61
C ALA A 102 0.58 -20.38 4.99
N GLU A 103 1.11 -21.59 4.95
CA GLU A 103 2.43 -21.92 4.38
C GLU A 103 2.54 -21.69 2.86
N GLU A 104 1.41 -21.64 2.15
CA GLU A 104 1.36 -21.38 0.70
C GLU A 104 0.95 -19.95 0.37
N ALA A 105 0.48 -19.19 1.36
CA ALA A 105 -0.08 -17.87 1.15
C ALA A 105 0.99 -16.84 0.77
N ARG A 106 0.57 -15.92 -0.09
CA ARG A 106 1.34 -14.70 -0.38
C ARG A 106 0.69 -13.48 0.28
N LEU A 107 -0.59 -13.55 0.61
CA LEU A 107 -1.30 -12.56 1.40
C LEU A 107 -1.88 -13.23 2.65
N GLU A 108 -1.38 -12.84 3.82
CA GLU A 108 -1.88 -13.37 5.09
C GLU A 108 -2.82 -12.37 5.75
N ILE A 109 -3.96 -12.86 6.26
CA ILE A 109 -4.83 -12.06 7.12
C ILE A 109 -4.77 -12.64 8.53
N VAL A 110 -4.50 -11.78 9.51
CA VAL A 110 -4.24 -12.17 10.89
C VAL A 110 -5.09 -11.33 11.84
N PHE A 111 -5.67 -11.99 12.86
CA PHE A 111 -6.25 -11.31 14.01
C PHE A 111 -5.24 -11.36 15.17
N PRO A 112 -4.42 -10.31 15.38
CA PRO A 112 -3.45 -10.29 16.47
C PRO A 112 -4.15 -10.36 17.84
N ARG A 113 -3.44 -10.91 18.84
CA ARG A 113 -3.94 -10.99 20.22
C ARG A 113 -4.07 -9.63 20.92
N ARG A 114 -3.40 -8.60 20.42
CA ARG A 114 -3.44 -7.25 20.99
C ARG A 114 -4.74 -6.55 20.57
N VAL A 115 -5.25 -5.66 21.43
CA VAL A 115 -6.34 -4.74 21.09
C VAL A 115 -5.74 -3.54 20.35
N GLY A 116 -6.47 -3.01 19.35
CA GLY A 116 -6.04 -1.81 18.64
C GLY A 116 -5.96 -0.62 19.59
N GLY A 117 -4.84 0.12 19.58
CA GLY A 117 -4.72 1.37 20.31
C GLY A 117 -5.42 2.51 19.58
N ALA A 118 -5.86 3.56 20.29
CA ALA A 118 -6.52 4.72 19.68
C ALA A 118 -5.67 5.40 18.58
N SER A 119 -4.35 5.28 18.64
CA SER A 119 -3.41 5.81 17.64
C SER A 119 -3.07 4.84 16.49
N LEU A 120 -3.41 3.56 16.62
CA LEU A 120 -3.04 2.50 15.67
C LEU A 120 -4.16 2.21 14.65
N GLY A 121 -5.38 2.69 14.88
CA GLY A 121 -6.53 2.33 14.06
C GLY A 121 -7.03 0.90 14.32
N SER A 122 -7.93 0.42 13.46
CA SER A 122 -8.54 -0.92 13.56
C SER A 122 -7.75 -2.01 12.80
N GLY A 123 -6.60 -1.65 12.21
CA GLY A 123 -5.70 -2.60 11.57
C GLY A 123 -4.40 -1.98 11.10
N ASN A 124 -3.57 -2.79 10.47
CA ASN A 124 -2.45 -2.34 9.66
C ASN A 124 -2.18 -3.35 8.52
N ALA A 125 -1.46 -2.90 7.50
CA ALA A 125 -1.02 -3.75 6.42
C ALA A 125 0.44 -3.52 6.05
N LEU A 126 1.04 -4.57 5.50
CA LEU A 126 2.38 -4.56 4.93
C LEU A 126 2.30 -5.18 3.53
N ALA A 127 3.07 -4.64 2.59
CA ALA A 127 3.18 -5.18 1.24
C ALA A 127 4.64 -5.07 0.76
N ASP A 128 5.21 -6.20 0.35
CA ASP A 128 6.57 -6.29 -0.16
C ASP A 128 6.55 -6.38 -1.68
N CYS A 129 7.20 -5.42 -2.31
CA CYS A 129 7.43 -5.38 -3.73
C CYS A 129 8.80 -6.00 -4.02
N ARG A 130 8.86 -7.03 -4.85
CA ARG A 130 10.12 -7.55 -5.41
C ARG A 130 10.51 -6.73 -6.63
N LEU A 131 11.80 -6.48 -6.77
CA LEU A 131 12.39 -5.81 -7.92
C LEU A 131 13.15 -6.82 -8.77
N ASP A 132 12.93 -6.80 -10.08
CA ASP A 132 13.81 -7.44 -11.04
C ASP A 132 14.75 -6.40 -11.64
N LEU A 133 16.01 -6.43 -11.23
CA LEU A 133 17.04 -5.50 -11.69
C LEU A 133 17.92 -6.09 -12.80
N SER A 134 17.43 -7.12 -13.50
CA SER A 134 18.17 -7.77 -14.60
C SER A 134 18.29 -6.91 -15.86
N SER A 135 17.42 -5.91 -16.02
CA SER A 135 17.49 -4.95 -17.12
C SER A 135 18.66 -3.98 -16.95
N ALA A 136 19.32 -3.66 -18.07
CA ALA A 136 20.37 -2.64 -18.11
C ALA A 136 19.81 -1.21 -18.16
N ASP A 137 18.53 -1.04 -18.51
CA ASP A 137 17.88 0.27 -18.51
C ASP A 137 17.31 0.55 -17.10
N PRO A 138 17.79 1.58 -16.39
CA PRO A 138 17.27 1.91 -15.07
C PRO A 138 15.79 2.30 -15.11
N GLU A 139 15.23 2.74 -16.23
CA GLU A 139 13.82 3.10 -16.35
C GLU A 139 12.92 1.90 -16.70
N ASP A 140 13.50 0.79 -17.15
CA ASP A 140 12.78 -0.42 -17.55
C ASP A 140 13.09 -1.58 -16.62
N PHE A 141 12.32 -1.71 -15.54
CA PHE A 141 12.44 -2.81 -14.59
C PHE A 141 11.07 -3.34 -14.19
N GLU A 142 10.99 -4.64 -13.92
CA GLU A 142 9.77 -5.24 -13.41
C GLU A 142 9.74 -5.12 -11.88
N ALA A 143 8.58 -4.73 -11.36
CA ALA A 143 8.35 -4.66 -9.93
C ALA A 143 6.99 -5.25 -9.62
N HIS A 144 6.89 -6.19 -8.69
CA HIS A 144 5.62 -6.84 -8.36
C HIS A 144 5.49 -7.09 -6.87
N LEU A 145 4.27 -6.91 -6.35
CA LEU A 145 3.97 -7.37 -5.00
C LEU A 145 4.06 -8.90 -4.97
N VAL A 146 4.83 -9.41 -4.02
CA VAL A 146 5.08 -10.85 -3.86
C VAL A 146 4.65 -11.37 -2.50
N TRP A 147 4.48 -10.47 -1.52
CA TRP A 147 4.01 -10.80 -0.18
C TRP A 147 3.23 -9.63 0.41
N GLY A 148 2.20 -9.93 1.20
CA GLY A 148 1.50 -8.96 2.02
C GLY A 148 0.95 -9.59 3.30
N SER A 149 0.75 -8.75 4.31
CA SER A 149 0.11 -9.15 5.57
C SER A 149 -0.85 -8.07 6.02
N VAL A 150 -2.04 -8.48 6.42
CA VAL A 150 -3.10 -7.62 6.94
C VAL A 150 -3.41 -8.06 8.37
N HIS A 151 -3.23 -7.15 9.33
CA HIS A 151 -3.55 -7.41 10.72
C HIS A 151 -4.78 -6.60 11.11
N ILE A 152 -5.83 -7.27 11.56
CA ILE A 152 -7.11 -6.63 11.91
C ILE A 152 -7.38 -6.78 13.40
N TYR A 153 -7.63 -5.69 14.10
CA TYR A 153 -8.01 -5.76 15.50
C TYR A 153 -9.51 -6.09 15.64
N ARG A 154 -9.84 -7.04 16.53
CA ARG A 154 -11.23 -7.44 16.80
C ARG A 154 -12.02 -6.44 17.64
N ALA A 155 -11.31 -5.54 18.29
CA ALA A 155 -11.85 -4.58 19.24
C ALA A 155 -11.06 -3.28 19.18
N SER A 156 -11.76 -2.18 19.46
CA SER A 156 -11.18 -0.86 19.69
C SER A 156 -11.25 -0.51 21.17
N LEU A 157 -10.51 0.51 21.59
CA LEU A 157 -10.63 1.06 22.94
C LEU A 157 -11.72 2.13 22.98
N SER A 158 -12.71 1.94 23.85
CA SER A 158 -13.65 3.00 24.22
C SER A 158 -12.94 4.18 24.87
N TRP A 159 -13.63 5.31 25.02
CA TRP A 159 -13.12 6.49 25.73
C TRP A 159 -12.72 6.21 27.20
N LYS A 160 -13.26 5.13 27.80
CA LYS A 160 -12.89 4.65 29.14
C LYS A 160 -11.71 3.67 29.14
N GLY A 161 -11.13 3.36 27.99
CA GLY A 161 -10.03 2.39 27.84
C GLY A 161 -10.47 0.92 27.89
N HIS A 162 -11.78 0.62 27.87
CA HIS A 162 -12.26 -0.75 27.74
C HIS A 162 -12.27 -1.19 26.28
N ALA A 163 -11.86 -2.45 26.04
CA ALA A 163 -11.98 -3.07 24.73
C ALA A 163 -13.46 -3.28 24.39
N VAL A 164 -13.89 -2.76 23.24
CA VAL A 164 -15.24 -2.93 22.69
C VAL A 164 -15.11 -3.68 21.36
N PRO A 165 -15.78 -4.82 21.18
CA PRO A 165 -15.77 -5.54 19.91
C PRO A 165 -16.23 -4.64 18.76
N LEU A 166 -15.59 -4.76 17.60
CA LEU A 166 -15.99 -4.03 16.41
C LEU A 166 -17.33 -4.56 15.87
N GLU A 167 -18.22 -3.64 15.51
CA GLU A 167 -19.46 -3.93 14.79
C GLU A 167 -19.15 -4.47 13.37
N ASP A 168 -20.15 -5.05 12.68
CA ASP A 168 -19.94 -5.68 11.36
C ASP A 168 -19.41 -4.69 10.31
N ASP A 169 -19.91 -3.45 10.32
CA ASP A 169 -19.48 -2.40 9.40
C ASP A 169 -18.10 -1.84 9.74
N GLU A 170 -17.76 -1.77 11.03
CA GLU A 170 -16.41 -1.39 11.49
C GLU A 170 -15.39 -2.44 11.10
N LEU A 171 -15.68 -3.72 11.36
CA LEU A 171 -14.79 -4.82 11.04
C LEU A 171 -14.63 -4.99 9.52
N LEU A 172 -15.74 -4.98 8.77
CA LEU A 172 -15.69 -5.04 7.30
C LEU A 172 -14.95 -3.83 6.71
N GLY A 173 -15.21 -2.63 7.24
CA GLY A 173 -14.53 -1.42 6.82
C GLY A 173 -13.02 -1.49 7.03
N ALA A 174 -12.59 -1.96 8.20
CA ALA A 174 -11.18 -2.20 8.49
C ALA A 174 -10.56 -3.23 7.53
N ILE A 175 -11.21 -4.38 7.34
CA ILE A 175 -10.72 -5.42 6.40
C ILE A 175 -10.57 -4.86 4.99
N LEU A 176 -11.59 -4.15 4.48
CA LEU A 176 -11.57 -3.57 3.14
C LEU A 176 -10.42 -2.55 2.99
N HIS A 177 -10.26 -1.65 3.97
CA HIS A 177 -9.24 -0.61 3.99
C HIS A 177 -7.81 -1.20 4.00
N GLU A 178 -7.53 -2.10 4.95
CA GLU A 178 -6.21 -2.70 5.08
C GLU A 178 -5.86 -3.61 3.90
N LEU A 179 -6.84 -4.29 3.29
CA LEU A 179 -6.62 -5.00 2.03
C LEU A 179 -6.22 -4.05 0.91
N GLY A 180 -6.78 -2.84 0.85
CA GLY A 180 -6.37 -1.82 -0.14
C GLY A 180 -4.89 -1.43 0.00
N HIS A 181 -4.40 -1.32 1.23
CA HIS A 181 -2.97 -1.15 1.48
C HIS A 181 -2.14 -2.36 1.04
N ALA A 182 -2.55 -3.58 1.40
CA ALA A 182 -1.88 -4.82 0.99
C ALA A 182 -1.93 -5.06 -0.53
N LEU A 183 -2.87 -4.44 -1.23
CA LEU A 183 -2.99 -4.45 -2.70
C LEU A 183 -2.10 -3.41 -3.39
N GLY A 184 -1.37 -2.59 -2.63
CA GLY A 184 -0.33 -1.69 -3.15
C GLY A 184 -0.57 -0.20 -2.90
N PHE A 185 -1.71 0.20 -2.34
CA PHE A 185 -1.97 1.61 -2.05
C PHE A 185 -1.45 1.98 -0.65
N SER A 186 -0.16 2.31 -0.54
CA SER A 186 0.59 2.56 0.70
C SER A 186 0.26 3.88 1.45
N GLY A 187 -0.68 4.68 0.95
CA GLY A 187 -1.05 5.98 1.51
C GLY A 187 -2.57 6.09 1.76
N HIS A 188 -3.05 7.32 1.97
CA HIS A 188 -4.47 7.59 2.19
C HIS A 188 -4.93 8.75 1.34
N VAL A 189 -6.07 8.58 0.66
CA VAL A 189 -6.61 9.66 -0.17
C VAL A 189 -7.03 10.84 0.70
N ALA A 190 -6.75 12.04 0.22
CA ALA A 190 -6.98 13.25 1.01
C ALA A 190 -8.45 13.65 1.11
N SER A 191 -9.23 13.30 0.10
CA SER A 191 -10.64 13.65 -0.02
C SER A 191 -11.32 12.77 -1.07
N GLY A 192 -12.66 12.84 -1.13
CA GLY A 192 -13.47 12.11 -2.09
C GLY A 192 -14.05 10.83 -1.52
N ARG A 193 -14.88 10.14 -2.32
CA ARG A 193 -15.55 8.90 -1.93
C ARG A 193 -14.68 7.71 -2.31
N SER A 194 -13.85 7.28 -1.37
CA SER A 194 -13.00 6.09 -1.50
C SER A 194 -12.92 5.35 -0.16
N ILE A 195 -12.68 4.04 -0.21
CA ILE A 195 -12.38 3.22 0.96
C ILE A 195 -11.02 3.56 1.60
N MET A 196 -10.09 4.17 0.85
CA MET A 196 -8.74 4.51 1.30
C MET A 196 -8.64 5.88 2.01
N VAL A 197 -9.77 6.44 2.48
CA VAL A 197 -9.78 7.64 3.33
C VAL A 197 -9.44 7.31 4.78
N LYS A 198 -8.93 8.29 5.54
CA LYS A 198 -8.73 8.15 7.00
C LYS A 198 -10.00 8.30 7.84
N ASP A 199 -11.07 8.85 7.25
CA ASP A 199 -12.34 9.08 7.95
C ASP A 199 -13.06 7.74 8.21
N THR A 200 -13.11 7.34 9.47
CA THR A 200 -13.71 6.07 9.91
C THR A 200 -15.22 6.01 9.65
N ASP A 201 -15.93 7.13 9.76
CA ASP A 201 -17.39 7.15 9.53
C ASP A 201 -17.68 6.94 8.06
N GLN A 202 -16.88 7.55 7.18
CA GLN A 202 -16.97 7.31 5.74
C GLN A 202 -16.63 5.85 5.39
N VAL A 203 -15.57 5.29 5.97
CA VAL A 203 -15.18 3.88 5.78
C VAL A 203 -16.32 2.94 6.20
N ARG A 204 -16.94 3.18 7.37
CA ARG A 204 -18.11 2.42 7.85
C ARG A 204 -19.31 2.54 6.91
N GLN A 205 -19.61 3.75 6.43
CA GLN A 205 -20.69 3.96 5.46
C GLN A 205 -20.48 3.20 4.16
N ILE A 206 -19.22 3.15 3.67
CA ILE A 206 -18.86 2.36 2.49
C ILE A 206 -19.03 0.86 2.78
N ALA A 207 -18.55 0.39 3.94
CA ALA A 207 -18.68 -1.00 4.34
C ALA A 207 -20.14 -1.47 4.41
N ARG A 208 -21.04 -0.66 4.98
CA ARG A 208 -22.49 -0.95 4.99
C ARG A 208 -23.04 -1.12 3.57
N LYS A 209 -22.70 -0.20 2.66
CA LYS A 209 -23.11 -0.28 1.25
C LYS A 209 -22.57 -1.51 0.55
N VAL A 210 -21.32 -1.90 0.82
CA VAL A 210 -20.71 -3.13 0.27
C VAL A 210 -21.41 -4.38 0.81
N ALA A 211 -21.76 -4.41 2.10
CA ALA A 211 -22.56 -5.49 2.69
C ALA A 211 -23.96 -5.62 2.07
N GLU A 212 -24.53 -4.53 1.58
CA GLU A 212 -25.78 -4.49 0.80
C GLU A 212 -25.58 -4.85 -0.69
N GLY A 213 -24.35 -5.17 -1.11
CA GLY A 213 -24.02 -5.56 -2.49
C GLY A 213 -23.67 -4.40 -3.43
N GLN A 214 -23.51 -3.17 -2.92
CA GLN A 214 -23.03 -2.07 -3.75
C GLN A 214 -21.54 -2.24 -4.11
N PRO A 215 -21.09 -1.70 -5.26
CA PRO A 215 -19.68 -1.71 -5.63
C PRO A 215 -18.78 -0.99 -4.61
N LEU A 216 -17.58 -1.52 -4.40
CA LEU A 216 -16.53 -0.90 -3.57
C LEU A 216 -15.95 0.32 -4.30
N PRO A 217 -16.05 1.55 -3.76
CA PRO A 217 -15.40 2.72 -4.34
C PRO A 217 -13.91 2.73 -4.01
N ALA A 218 -13.06 2.39 -4.98
CA ALA A 218 -11.60 2.46 -4.88
C ALA A 218 -10.95 2.99 -6.17
N PRO A 219 -11.33 4.18 -6.68
CA PRO A 219 -10.87 4.68 -7.97
C PRO A 219 -9.33 4.82 -8.04
N GLU A 220 -8.66 5.13 -6.94
CA GLU A 220 -7.21 5.16 -6.81
C GLU A 220 -6.57 3.80 -7.07
N LEU A 221 -7.12 2.70 -6.53
CA LEU A 221 -6.59 1.36 -6.85
C LEU A 221 -6.92 0.97 -8.29
N VAL A 222 -8.09 1.32 -8.82
CA VAL A 222 -8.40 1.09 -10.25
C VAL A 222 -7.36 1.79 -11.14
N ALA A 223 -6.99 3.03 -10.81
CA ALA A 223 -5.93 3.75 -11.49
C ALA A 223 -4.55 3.07 -11.35
N LEU A 224 -4.18 2.62 -10.15
CA LEU A 224 -2.94 1.87 -9.92
C LEU A 224 -2.86 0.60 -10.79
N TYR A 225 -3.96 -0.16 -10.87
CA TYR A 225 -4.03 -1.40 -11.64
C TYR A 225 -4.18 -1.19 -13.16
N GLY A 226 -4.51 0.03 -13.58
CA GLY A 226 -4.45 0.50 -14.96
C GLY A 226 -3.07 0.98 -15.41
N LEU A 227 -2.08 1.02 -14.50
CA LEU A 227 -0.69 1.37 -14.81
C LEU A 227 0.21 0.11 -14.87
N PRO A 228 1.33 0.16 -15.62
CA PRO A 228 2.38 -0.84 -15.53
C PRO A 228 2.94 -0.88 -14.11
N SER A 229 3.21 -2.08 -13.61
CA SER A 229 3.92 -2.23 -12.34
C SER A 229 5.41 -1.99 -12.60
N GLY A 230 6.07 -1.22 -11.74
CA GLY A 230 7.44 -0.74 -11.97
C GLY A 230 7.54 0.64 -12.63
N VAL A 231 6.42 1.25 -13.03
CA VAL A 231 6.46 2.59 -13.65
C VAL A 231 7.08 3.63 -12.72
N SER A 232 8.10 4.34 -13.21
CA SER A 232 8.74 5.44 -12.51
C SER A 232 7.83 6.67 -12.47
N VAL A 233 7.75 7.29 -11.29
CA VAL A 233 6.93 8.48 -11.02
C VAL A 233 7.76 9.65 -10.48
N GLY A 234 9.08 9.50 -10.46
CA GLY A 234 9.99 10.58 -10.10
C GLY A 234 11.30 10.07 -9.50
N THR A 235 12.15 11.02 -9.12
CA THR A 235 13.44 10.75 -8.49
C THR A 235 13.66 11.64 -7.27
N ARG A 236 14.56 11.23 -6.39
CA ARG A 236 15.08 12.02 -5.27
C ARG A 236 16.58 11.87 -5.18
N SER A 237 17.29 12.98 -5.01
CA SER A 237 18.73 12.95 -4.79
C SER A 237 19.06 12.26 -3.47
N LEU A 238 20.06 11.38 -3.50
CA LEU A 238 20.66 10.80 -2.29
C LEU A 238 21.89 11.58 -1.86
N SER A 239 22.12 11.65 -0.55
CA SER A 239 23.42 12.07 -0.03
C SER A 239 24.50 11.04 -0.39
N GLY A 240 25.76 11.47 -0.46
CA GLY A 240 26.91 10.57 -0.69
C GLY A 240 26.96 9.39 0.30
N PRO A 241 26.86 9.62 1.61
CA PRO A 241 26.80 8.55 2.61
C PRO A 241 25.61 7.58 2.41
N SER A 242 24.42 8.11 2.11
CA SER A 242 23.23 7.28 1.85
C SER A 242 23.44 6.38 0.62
N ARG A 243 24.00 6.92 -0.47
CA ARG A 243 24.32 6.14 -1.68
C ARG A 243 25.31 5.02 -1.36
N GLN A 244 26.37 5.31 -0.61
CA GLN A 244 27.35 4.31 -0.20
C GLN A 244 26.72 3.20 0.66
N ALA A 245 25.76 3.52 1.53
CA ALA A 245 25.05 2.53 2.32
C ALA A 245 24.26 1.54 1.44
N PHE A 246 23.58 2.02 0.40
CA PHE A 246 22.86 1.16 -0.54
C PHE A 246 23.80 0.25 -1.34
N VAL A 247 24.92 0.77 -1.83
CA VAL A 247 25.94 -0.03 -2.52
C VAL A 247 26.49 -1.11 -1.59
N ALA A 248 26.86 -0.75 -0.36
CA ALA A 248 27.37 -1.70 0.63
C ALA A 248 26.35 -2.79 0.99
N LEU A 249 25.06 -2.45 1.06
CA LEU A 249 23.99 -3.43 1.28
C LEU A 249 23.86 -4.39 0.10
N ALA A 250 23.90 -3.90 -1.14
CA ALA A 250 23.80 -4.73 -2.35
C ALA A 250 25.01 -5.69 -2.47
N GLU A 251 26.23 -5.18 -2.29
CA GLU A 251 27.45 -6.00 -2.28
C GLU A 251 27.40 -7.10 -1.21
N GLU A 252 26.87 -6.79 -0.01
CA GLU A 252 26.71 -7.79 1.03
C GLU A 252 25.64 -8.82 0.69
N ALA A 253 24.52 -8.39 0.09
CA ALA A 253 23.47 -9.28 -0.36
C ALA A 253 23.99 -10.28 -1.39
N ASP A 254 24.78 -9.82 -2.37
CA ASP A 254 25.39 -10.67 -3.39
C ASP A 254 26.37 -11.67 -2.76
N ARG A 255 27.29 -11.17 -1.91
CA ARG A 255 28.27 -11.99 -1.21
C ARG A 255 27.63 -13.10 -0.36
N ARG A 256 26.47 -12.83 0.22
CA ARG A 256 25.74 -13.77 1.09
C ARG A 256 24.64 -14.54 0.35
N SER A 257 24.45 -14.27 -0.94
CA SER A 257 23.36 -14.81 -1.76
C SER A 257 21.99 -14.60 -1.09
N TRP A 258 21.75 -13.40 -0.57
CA TRP A 258 20.44 -13.02 -0.03
C TRP A 258 19.42 -12.88 -1.17
N GLN A 259 18.16 -13.17 -0.87
CA GLN A 259 17.07 -12.98 -1.82
C GLN A 259 16.66 -11.51 -1.87
N GLY A 260 16.37 -10.98 -3.05
CA GLY A 260 15.89 -9.61 -3.25
C GLY A 260 16.43 -9.00 -4.55
N PRO A 261 16.39 -7.66 -4.69
CA PRO A 261 15.93 -6.71 -3.67
C PRO A 261 14.40 -6.64 -3.50
N TYR A 262 13.98 -6.12 -2.35
CA TYR A 262 12.59 -5.80 -2.03
C TYR A 262 12.43 -4.34 -1.61
N SER A 263 11.26 -3.77 -1.87
CA SER A 263 10.84 -2.44 -1.41
C SER A 263 9.51 -2.54 -0.67
N ARG A 264 9.36 -1.78 0.41
CA ARG A 264 8.13 -1.68 1.21
C ARG A 264 7.90 -0.22 1.57
N THR A 265 6.68 0.25 1.43
CA THR A 265 6.30 1.61 1.77
C THR A 265 5.03 1.63 2.61
N GLY A 266 5.00 2.49 3.62
CA GLY A 266 3.79 2.86 4.35
C GLY A 266 3.76 4.37 4.61
N ASP A 267 2.79 4.81 5.43
CA ASP A 267 2.50 6.22 5.70
C ASP A 267 3.71 7.07 6.16
N ARG A 268 4.63 6.46 6.91
CA ARG A 268 5.74 7.17 7.57
C ARG A 268 7.12 6.66 7.22
N LYS A 269 7.23 5.44 6.71
CA LYS A 269 8.50 4.80 6.46
C LYS A 269 8.47 4.13 5.11
N ALA A 270 9.61 4.14 4.44
CA ALA A 270 9.86 3.28 3.31
C ALA A 270 11.15 2.51 3.56
N ARG A 271 11.25 1.30 3.04
CA ARG A 271 12.34 0.37 3.32
C ARG A 271 12.74 -0.36 2.07
N PHE A 272 14.04 -0.47 1.86
CA PHE A 272 14.64 -1.31 0.83
C PHE A 272 15.50 -2.37 1.50
N PHE A 273 15.29 -3.63 1.15
CA PHE A 273 15.86 -4.73 1.93
C PHE A 273 16.04 -6.01 1.13
N TYR A 274 16.84 -6.91 1.70
CA TYR A 274 17.05 -8.28 1.26
C TYR A 274 16.63 -9.26 2.36
N ARG A 275 16.35 -10.51 1.99
CA ARG A 275 16.03 -11.60 2.91
C ARG A 275 17.15 -12.64 2.91
N GLY A 276 17.76 -12.87 4.08
CA GLY A 276 18.76 -13.91 4.28
C GLY A 276 18.16 -15.31 4.36
N GLN A 277 19.02 -16.33 4.50
CA GLN A 277 18.61 -17.75 4.52
C GLN A 277 17.66 -18.12 5.68
N SER A 278 17.74 -17.42 6.81
CA SER A 278 16.84 -17.62 7.96
C SER A 278 15.53 -16.82 7.88
N GLY A 279 15.28 -16.11 6.77
CA GLY A 279 14.18 -15.16 6.64
C GLY A 279 14.43 -13.81 7.34
N LYS A 280 15.58 -13.64 8.02
CA LYS A 280 15.97 -12.34 8.58
C LYS A 280 16.08 -11.30 7.46
N THR A 281 15.50 -10.13 7.69
CA THR A 281 15.57 -9.00 6.74
C THR A 281 16.76 -8.12 7.08
N HIS A 282 17.46 -7.65 6.05
CA HIS A 282 18.58 -6.73 6.13
C HIS A 282 18.32 -5.58 5.17
N GLY A 283 18.25 -4.36 5.68
CA GLY A 283 17.77 -3.25 4.87
C GLY A 283 18.16 -1.88 5.38
N LEU A 284 17.69 -0.91 4.61
CA LEU A 284 17.82 0.51 4.83
C LEU A 284 16.42 1.11 4.86
N THR A 285 16.16 1.90 5.89
CA THR A 285 14.86 2.53 6.15
C THR A 285 14.98 4.04 5.97
N VAL A 286 14.07 4.62 5.19
CA VAL A 286 13.79 6.06 5.15
C VAL A 286 12.71 6.36 6.17
N GLU A 287 13.05 7.14 7.19
CA GLU A 287 12.08 7.67 8.15
C GLU A 287 11.34 8.88 7.56
N ASN A 288 10.18 9.23 8.12
CA ASN A 288 9.40 10.40 7.71
C ASN A 288 9.05 10.48 6.21
N TRP A 289 8.87 9.32 5.57
CA TRP A 289 8.78 9.19 4.11
C TRP A 289 7.77 10.12 3.44
N SER A 290 6.55 10.22 3.96
CA SER A 290 5.53 11.12 3.40
C SER A 290 5.90 12.60 3.49
N MET A 291 6.65 13.01 4.53
CA MET A 291 7.16 14.38 4.64
C MET A 291 8.31 14.61 3.66
N THR A 292 9.27 13.69 3.60
CA THR A 292 10.37 13.73 2.60
C THR A 292 9.85 13.88 1.18
N LEU A 293 8.80 13.13 0.82
CA LEU A 293 8.18 13.20 -0.49
C LEU A 293 7.53 14.55 -0.77
N ARG A 294 6.75 15.08 0.19
CA ARG A 294 6.01 16.34 0.08
C ARG A 294 6.93 17.55 0.05
N ASP A 295 7.95 17.55 0.91
CA ASP A 295 8.81 18.71 1.16
C ASP A 295 10.05 18.69 0.23
N HIS A 296 10.16 17.67 -0.64
CA HIS A 296 11.27 17.46 -1.59
C HIS A 296 12.65 17.42 -0.92
N GLU A 297 12.69 17.00 0.35
CA GLU A 297 13.93 16.88 1.11
C GLU A 297 14.73 15.63 0.70
N PRO A 298 16.08 15.66 0.79
CA PRO A 298 16.88 14.45 0.68
C PRO A 298 16.49 13.44 1.78
N PRO A 299 16.25 12.16 1.45
CA PRO A 299 15.85 11.15 2.42
C PRO A 299 17.01 10.83 3.37
N GLU A 300 16.70 10.78 4.67
CA GLU A 300 17.61 10.28 5.70
C GLU A 300 17.50 8.76 5.79
N ILE A 301 18.63 8.06 5.69
CA ILE A 301 18.69 6.59 5.66
C ILE A 301 19.24 6.06 6.98
N VAL A 302 18.51 5.12 7.57
CA VAL A 302 18.90 4.39 8.79
C VAL A 302 19.04 2.90 8.46
N ALA A 303 20.14 2.29 8.90
CA ALA A 303 20.33 0.84 8.79
C ALA A 303 19.60 0.10 9.92
N ASP A 304 19.02 -1.06 9.59
CA ASP A 304 18.28 -1.90 10.55
C ASP A 304 19.16 -2.67 11.55
#